data_AF-A0A820QU55-F1
#
_entry.id   AF-A0A820QU55-F1
#
_cell.length_a   1.000
_cell.length_b   1.000
_cell.length_c   1.000
_cell.angle_alpha   90.00
_cell.angle_beta   90.00
_cell.angle_gamma   90.00
#
_symmetry.space_group_name_H-M   'P 1'
#
loop_
_entity.id
_entity.type
_entity.pdbx_description
1 polymer ?
#
loop_
_entity_poly.entity_id
_entity_poly.type
_entity_poly.pdbx_seq_one_letter_code
_entity_poly.pdbx_strand_id
1 'polypeptide(L)' 'IRQVLTLHNKEILSHLRETWVWPKKFFFTRQPIEDIRQYFGVKIALYFCWISFYTKALCLPALYGIIIWFYTGRNQY' A
#
# COMPACT_ATOMS: atom_id res chain seq x y z
N ILE A 1 18.40 28.53 -10.64
CA ILE A 1 19.01 27.18 -10.46
C ILE A 1 18.10 26.17 -11.16
N ARG A 2 18.60 25.42 -12.15
CA ARG A 2 17.86 24.34 -12.83
C ARG A 2 17.89 23.08 -11.94
N GLN A 3 16.82 22.31 -11.99
CA GLN A 3 16.60 21.13 -11.16
C GLN A 3 17.54 20.00 -11.60
N VAL A 4 18.23 19.34 -10.66
CA VAL A 4 19.03 18.14 -10.93
C VAL A 4 18.19 16.94 -10.50
N LEU A 5 17.63 16.23 -11.47
CA LEU A 5 16.85 15.02 -11.27
C LEU A 5 17.65 13.81 -11.76
N THR A 6 17.65 12.73 -11.00
CA THR A 6 18.24 11.47 -11.44
C THR A 6 17.39 10.86 -12.55
N LEU A 7 18.04 10.49 -13.66
CA LEU A 7 17.40 9.73 -14.73
C LEU A 7 16.97 8.37 -14.18
N HIS A 8 15.66 8.10 -14.24
CA HIS A 8 15.11 6.84 -13.75
C HIS A 8 15.50 5.69 -14.68
N ASN A 9 15.88 4.56 -14.10
CA ASN A 9 16.05 3.32 -14.85
C ASN A 9 14.67 2.67 -15.07
N LYS A 10 14.24 2.60 -16.34
CA LYS A 10 12.93 2.05 -16.74
C LYS A 10 12.82 0.54 -16.52
N GLU A 11 13.94 -0.20 -16.54
CA GLU A 11 13.93 -1.66 -16.36
C GLU A 11 13.64 -2.06 -14.92
N ILE A 12 14.22 -1.34 -13.94
CA ILE A 12 13.94 -1.61 -12.53
C ILE A 12 12.48 -1.24 -12.21
N LEU A 13 11.95 -0.18 -12.81
CA LEU A 13 10.56 0.22 -12.66
C LEU A 13 9.59 -0.80 -13.25
N SER A 14 9.88 -1.37 -14.43
CA SER A 14 9.02 -2.42 -15.00
C SER A 14 9.03 -3.67 -14.12
N HIS A 15 10.19 -4.09 -13.62
CA HIS A 15 10.30 -5.22 -12.69
C HIS A 15 9.53 -4.97 -11.38
N LEU A 16 9.69 -3.78 -10.78
CA LEU A 16 8.94 -3.38 -9.59
C LEU A 16 7.43 -3.37 -9.86
N ARG A 17 6.98 -2.86 -11.02
CA ARG A 17 5.57 -2.84 -11.39
C ARG A 17 4.98 -4.24 -11.51
N GLU A 18 5.65 -5.14 -12.22
CA GLU A 18 5.20 -6.53 -12.37
C GLU A 18 5.20 -7.28 -11.02
N THR A 19 6.14 -6.98 -10.13
CA THR A 19 6.25 -7.68 -8.84
C THR A 19 5.30 -7.12 -7.78
N TRP A 20 5.10 -5.80 -7.77
CA TRP A 20 4.35 -5.06 -6.74
C TRP A 20 2.88 -4.80 -7.09
N VAL A 21 2.57 -4.44 -8.35
CA VAL A 21 1.24 -3.95 -8.77
C VAL A 21 0.34 -5.10 -9.24
N TRP A 22 0.88 -6.32 -9.41
CA TRP A 22 0.09 -7.43 -9.89
C TRP A 22 -1.04 -7.80 -8.91
N PRO A 23 -2.31 -7.81 -9.35
CA PRO A 23 -3.49 -7.73 -8.49
C PRO A 23 -3.64 -8.90 -7.51
N LYS A 24 -3.09 -10.09 -7.83
CA LYS A 24 -3.09 -11.23 -6.91
C LYS A 24 -2.19 -11.05 -5.68
N LYS A 25 -1.13 -10.24 -5.76
CA LYS A 25 -0.18 -10.03 -4.65
C LYS A 25 -0.57 -8.89 -3.71
N PHE A 26 -1.40 -7.94 -4.16
CA PHE A 26 -1.73 -6.74 -3.41
C PHE A 26 -2.39 -7.00 -2.05
N PHE A 27 -3.28 -7.98 -1.98
CA PHE A 27 -4.02 -8.29 -0.74
C PHE A 27 -3.33 -9.34 0.15
N PHE A 28 -2.57 -10.26 -0.44
CA PHE A 28 -2.04 -11.44 0.27
C PHE A 28 -0.52 -11.44 0.46
N THR A 29 0.24 -10.68 -0.32
CA THR A 29 1.70 -10.69 -0.25
C THR A 29 2.23 -9.43 0.42
N ARG A 30 3.20 -9.59 1.32
CA ARG A 30 3.96 -8.44 1.87
C ARG A 30 4.52 -7.64 0.70
N GLN A 31 4.28 -6.33 0.68
CA GLN A 31 4.88 -5.45 -0.33
C GLN A 31 6.41 -5.64 -0.34
N PRO A 32 7.08 -5.64 -1.51
CA PRO A 32 8.53 -5.73 -1.62
C PRO A 32 9.19 -4.41 -1.18
N ILE A 33 9.12 -4.11 0.12
CA ILE A 33 9.60 -2.86 0.73
C ILE A 33 11.12 -2.74 0.57
N GLU A 34 11.84 -3.87 0.55
CA GLU A 34 13.29 -3.88 0.39
C GLU A 34 13.73 -3.45 -1.01
N ASP A 35 13.05 -3.91 -2.06
CA ASP A 35 13.33 -3.51 -3.44
C ASP A 35 13.01 -2.01 -3.66
N ILE A 36 11.92 -1.53 -3.03
CA ILE A 36 11.56 -0.10 -3.02
C ILE A 36 12.62 0.72 -2.26
N ARG A 37 13.13 0.20 -1.14
CA ARG A 37 14.19 0.83 -0.34
C ARG A 37 15.50 0.93 -1.12
N GLN A 38 15.85 -0.09 -1.89
CA GLN A 38 17.08 -0.10 -2.68
C GLN A 38 17.04 0.88 -3.85
N TYR A 39 15.88 1.03 -4.52
CA TYR A 39 15.75 1.92 -5.68
C TYR A 39 15.38 3.37 -5.32
N PHE A 40 14.42 3.57 -4.43
CA PHE A 40 13.91 4.90 -4.04
C PHE A 40 14.52 5.43 -2.73
N GLY A 41 15.21 4.60 -1.97
CA GLY A 41 15.77 4.96 -0.67
C GLY A 41 14.79 4.78 0.49
N VAL A 42 15.32 4.95 1.70
CA VAL A 42 14.62 4.65 2.96
C VAL A 42 13.40 5.55 3.20
N LYS A 43 13.46 6.83 2.81
CA LYS A 43 12.37 7.79 3.06
C LYS A 43 11.07 7.38 2.35
N ILE A 44 11.17 7.00 1.08
CA ILE A 44 10.03 6.60 0.26
C ILE A 44 9.53 5.21 0.68
N ALA A 45 10.45 4.27 0.97
CA ALA A 45 10.08 2.96 1.50
C ALA A 45 9.31 3.04 2.83
N LEU A 46 9.73 3.95 3.74
CA LEU A 46 9.07 4.15 5.02
C LEU A 46 7.66 4.74 4.85
N TYR A 47 7.47 5.67 3.92
CA TYR A 47 6.16 6.22 3.58
C TYR A 47 5.18 5.13 3.14
N PHE A 48 5.59 4.24 2.23
CA PHE A 48 4.76 3.13 1.78
C PHE A 48 4.48 2.10 2.89
N CYS A 49 5.47 1.83 3.75
CA CYS A 49 5.30 0.99 4.93
C CYS A 49 4.23 1.57 5.88
N TRP A 50 4.31 2.86 6.17
CA TRP A 50 3.37 3.57 7.02
C TRP A 50 1.94 3.53 6.49
N ILE A 51 1.74 3.77 5.19
CA ILE A 51 0.40 3.69 4.58
C ILE A 51 -0.16 2.28 4.66
N SER A 52 0.67 1.27 4.37
CA SER A 52 0.25 -0.14 4.44
C SER A 52 -0.15 -0.55 5.86
N PHE A 53 0.56 -0.04 6.87
CA PHE A 53 0.21 -0.20 8.27
C PHE A 53 -1.13 0.49 8.59
N TYR A 54 -1.30 1.75 8.19
CA TYR A 54 -2.50 2.52 8.46
C TYR A 54 -3.75 1.90 7.81
N THR A 55 -3.66 1.46 6.55
CA THR A 55 -4.76 0.77 5.86
C THR A 55 -5.19 -0.51 6.59
N LYS A 56 -4.24 -1.27 7.13
CA LYS A 56 -4.54 -2.46 7.95
C LYS A 56 -5.19 -2.07 9.28
N ALA A 57 -4.71 -1.01 9.93
CA ALA A 57 -5.29 -0.50 11.16
C ALA A 57 -6.75 -0.02 10.96
N LEU A 58 -7.05 0.61 9.82
CA LEU A 58 -8.41 1.08 9.47
C LEU A 58 -9.37 -0.05 9.11
N CYS A 59 -8.86 -1.23 8.72
CA CYS A 59 -9.70 -2.37 8.42
C CYS A 59 -10.50 -2.85 9.66
N LEU A 60 -9.92 -2.76 10.86
CA LEU A 60 -10.58 -3.13 12.11
C LEU A 60 -11.83 -2.28 12.43
N PRO A 61 -11.75 -0.93 12.51
CA PRO A 61 -12.92 -0.10 12.74
C PRO A 61 -13.90 -0.14 11.57
N ALA A 62 -13.44 -0.33 10.33
CA ALA A 62 -14.32 -0.51 9.18
C ALA A 62 -15.19 -1.77 9.32
N LEU A 63 -14.59 -2.92 9.68
CA LEU A 63 -15.33 -4.15 9.95
C LEU A 63 -16.31 -3.98 11.10
N TYR A 64 -15.88 -3.33 12.19
CA TYR A 64 -16.74 -3.06 13.33
C TYR A 64 -17.94 -2.18 12.97
N GLY A 65 -17.72 -1.11 12.19
CA GLY A 65 -18.78 -0.24 11.69
C GLY A 65 -19.77 -0.96 10.78
N ILE A 66 -19.27 -1.84 9.89
CA ILE A 66 -20.12 -2.68 9.03
C ILE A 66 -21.00 -3.61 9.88
N ILE A 67 -20.42 -4.26 10.90
CA ILE A 67 -21.15 -5.15 11.81
C ILE A 67 -22.28 -4.39 12.51
N ILE A 68 -22.00 -3.22 13.09
CA ILE A 68 -23.01 -2.38 13.75
C ILE A 68 -24.09 -1.93 12.77
N TRP A 69 -23.71 -1.51 11.56
CA TRP A 69 -24.65 -1.07 10.54
C TRP A 69 -25.65 -2.18 10.18
N PHE A 70 -25.17 -3.42 10.00
CA PHE A 70 -26.04 -4.57 9.74
C PHE A 70 -26.97 -4.88 10.92
N TYR A 71 -26.47 -4.88 12.16
CA TYR A 71 -27.30 -5.14 13.34
C TYR A 71 -28.36 -4.06 13.56
N THR A 72 -27.97 -2.80 13.44
CA THR A 72 -28.89 -1.67 13.61
C THR A 72 -29.95 -1.65 12.52
N GLY A 73 -29.54 -1.85 11.25
CA GLY A 73 -30.47 -1.94 10.13
C GLY A 73 -31.46 -3.09 10.27
N ARG A 74 -31.01 -4.27 10.73
CA ARG A 74 -31.89 -5.44 11.02
C ARG A 74 -32.90 -5.17 12.13
N ASN A 75 -32.59 -4.32 13.09
CA ASN A 75 -33.44 -4.02 14.25
C ASN A 75 -34.48 -2.91 13.98
N GLN A 76 -34.47 -2.29 12.79
CA GLN A 76 -35.48 -1.30 12.36
C GLN A 76 -36.61 -1.91 11.52
N TYR A 77 -36.64 -3.24 11.33
CA TYR A 77 -37.74 -3.98 10.69
C TYR A 77 -38.41 -4.93 11.68
#